data_AF-A0A942XHJ3-F1
#
_entry.id   AF-A0A942XHJ3-F1
#
_cell.length_a   1.000
_cell.length_b   1.000
_cell.length_c   1.000
_cell.angle_alpha   90.00
_cell.angle_beta   90.00
_cell.angle_gamma   90.00
#
_symmetry.space_group_name_H-M   'P 1'
#
loop_
_entity.id
_entity.type
_entity.pdbx_description
1 polymer ?
#
loop_
_entity_poly.entity_id
_entity_poly.type
_entity_poly.pdbx_seq_one_letter_code
_entity_poly.pdbx_strand_id
1 'polypeptide(L)'
;KSSEKEAAEKFVGYLFSDEGQRVSTTSGLPVRKSVYEDISYWMGNAKEGDVTSVTSSYNNQTGESVDLSIVQPGESVIKEIQELGKTLTTPVKENRMILSAVLDAGASYIKGEISVEEAVEKAASQVNLYLSE
;
A
#
# COMPACT_ATOMS: atom_id res chain seq x y z
N LYS A 1 -11.69 -14.38 25.19
CA LYS A 1 -12.37 -15.36 24.29
C LYS A 1 -13.71 -14.75 23.90
N SER A 2 -14.10 -14.82 22.62
CA SER A 2 -15.39 -14.29 22.16
C SER A 2 -16.54 -15.15 22.70
N SER A 3 -17.66 -14.53 23.05
CA SER A 3 -18.92 -15.23 23.37
C SER A 3 -19.57 -15.85 22.12
N GLU A 4 -19.25 -15.33 20.93
CA GLU A 4 -19.85 -15.70 19.64
C GLU A 4 -18.83 -16.40 18.74
N LYS A 5 -18.20 -17.46 19.23
CA LYS A 5 -17.08 -18.12 18.52
C LYS A 5 -17.49 -18.62 17.12
N GLU A 6 -18.62 -19.30 17.00
CA GLU A 6 -19.06 -19.87 15.72
C GLU A 6 -19.43 -18.79 14.69
N ALA A 7 -20.08 -17.72 15.13
CA ALA A 7 -20.41 -16.60 14.26
C ALA A 7 -19.14 -15.88 13.79
N ALA A 8 -18.16 -15.69 14.68
CA ALA A 8 -16.86 -15.12 14.33
C ALA A 8 -16.12 -15.98 13.30
N GLU A 9 -16.10 -17.31 13.46
CA GLU A 9 -15.47 -18.22 12.51
C GLU A 9 -16.14 -18.19 11.13
N LYS A 10 -17.49 -18.18 11.09
CA LYS A 10 -18.24 -18.04 9.83
C LYS A 10 -17.93 -16.71 9.13
N PHE A 11 -17.90 -15.62 9.88
CA PHE A 11 -17.60 -14.30 9.35
C PHE A 11 -16.18 -14.23 8.77
N VAL A 12 -15.18 -14.71 9.51
CA VAL A 12 -13.79 -14.80 9.01
C VAL A 12 -13.71 -15.68 7.77
N GLY A 13 -14.41 -16.82 7.77
CA GLY A 13 -14.50 -17.71 6.60
C GLY A 13 -15.06 -17.01 5.36
N TYR A 14 -16.09 -16.18 5.53
CA TYR A 14 -16.64 -15.36 4.46
C TYR A 14 -15.68 -14.25 4.01
N LEU A 15 -15.02 -13.54 4.93
CA LEU A 15 -14.05 -12.49 4.58
C LEU A 15 -12.94 -13.03 3.68
N PHE A 16 -12.52 -14.28 3.91
CA PHE A 16 -11.55 -14.98 3.09
C PHE A 16 -12.19 -15.90 2.04
N SER A 17 -13.46 -15.76 1.68
CA SER A 17 -14.02 -16.47 0.53
C SER A 17 -13.73 -15.69 -0.76
N ASP A 18 -13.88 -16.33 -1.92
CA ASP A 18 -13.75 -15.62 -3.20
C ASP A 18 -14.79 -14.51 -3.35
N GLU A 19 -16.00 -14.74 -2.85
CA GLU A 19 -17.07 -13.75 -2.80
C GLU A 19 -16.67 -12.56 -1.93
N GLY A 20 -16.26 -12.81 -0.68
CA GLY A 20 -15.90 -11.73 0.26
C GLY A 20 -14.72 -10.90 -0.22
N GLN A 21 -13.73 -11.53 -0.84
CA GLN A 21 -12.54 -10.85 -1.37
C GLN A 21 -12.83 -10.03 -2.65
N ARG A 22 -13.94 -10.29 -3.36
CA ARG A 22 -14.36 -9.52 -4.54
C ARG A 22 -15.24 -8.32 -4.22
N VAL A 23 -15.87 -8.31 -3.05
CA VAL A 23 -16.72 -7.19 -2.61
C VAL A 23 -15.89 -5.96 -2.21
N SER A 24 -14.64 -6.16 -1.76
CA SER A 24 -13.74 -5.09 -1.33
C SER A 24 -12.58 -4.91 -2.32
N THR A 25 -12.76 -4.04 -3.32
CA THR A 25 -11.72 -3.69 -4.30
C THR A 25 -11.00 -2.38 -3.98
N THR A 26 -11.48 -1.60 -3.01
CA THR A 26 -10.96 -0.26 -2.71
C THR A 26 -9.95 -0.21 -1.56
N SER A 27 -9.86 -1.29 -0.77
CA SER A 27 -9.10 -1.31 0.48
C SER A 27 -8.22 -2.55 0.56
N GLY A 28 -6.97 -2.42 0.09
CA GLY A 28 -5.97 -3.48 0.11
C GLY A 28 -6.05 -4.45 -1.09
N LEU A 29 -5.11 -5.38 -1.13
CA LEU A 29 -5.02 -6.43 -2.14
C LEU A 29 -5.67 -7.72 -1.64
N PRO A 30 -6.27 -8.55 -2.52
CA PRO A 30 -6.91 -9.78 -2.11
C PRO A 30 -5.84 -10.81 -1.72
N VAL A 31 -6.09 -11.58 -0.66
CA VAL A 31 -5.15 -12.61 -0.18
C VAL A 31 -5.50 -14.02 -0.68
N ARG A 32 -6.70 -14.17 -1.28
CA ARG A 32 -7.08 -15.40 -1.97
C ARG A 32 -6.40 -15.46 -3.32
N LYS A 33 -5.61 -16.50 -3.56
CA LYS A 33 -4.90 -16.73 -4.81
C LYS A 33 -5.82 -16.67 -6.04
N SER A 34 -6.99 -17.33 -5.98
CA SER A 34 -7.99 -17.34 -7.05
C SER A 34 -8.52 -15.95 -7.42
N VAL A 35 -8.62 -15.04 -6.46
CA VAL A 35 -9.06 -13.66 -6.69
C VAL A 35 -7.88 -12.79 -7.11
N TYR A 36 -6.74 -12.95 -6.47
CA TYR A 36 -5.51 -12.21 -6.76
C TYR A 36 -4.99 -12.46 -8.18
N GLU A 37 -5.08 -13.69 -8.68
CA GLU A 37 -4.61 -14.03 -10.03
C GLU A 37 -5.65 -13.72 -11.13
N ASP A 38 -6.88 -13.36 -10.78
CA ASP A 38 -7.93 -13.06 -11.73
C ASP A 38 -7.83 -11.62 -12.25
N ILE A 39 -7.47 -11.44 -13.52
CA ILE A 39 -7.34 -10.13 -14.17
C ILE A 39 -8.63 -9.30 -14.06
N SER A 40 -9.81 -9.94 -14.08
CA SER A 40 -11.08 -9.21 -13.98
C SER A 40 -11.26 -8.50 -12.63
N TYR A 41 -10.66 -9.02 -11.56
CA TYR A 41 -10.64 -8.34 -10.26
C TYR A 41 -9.87 -7.01 -10.34
N TRP A 42 -8.73 -7.00 -11.03
CA TRP A 42 -7.85 -5.83 -11.16
C TRP A 42 -8.35 -4.79 -12.15
N MET A 43 -9.02 -5.24 -13.21
CA MET A 43 -9.61 -4.36 -14.23
C MET A 43 -10.94 -3.79 -13.77
N GLY A 44 -11.70 -4.53 -12.95
CA GLY A 44 -13.08 -4.20 -12.64
C GLY A 44 -13.88 -4.00 -13.94
N ASN A 45 -14.45 -2.81 -14.10
CA ASN A 45 -15.19 -2.42 -15.31
C ASN A 45 -14.40 -1.45 -16.22
N ALA A 46 -13.15 -1.12 -15.89
CA ALA A 46 -12.31 -0.20 -16.64
C ALA A 46 -11.55 -0.94 -17.75
N LYS A 47 -11.16 -0.21 -18.79
CA LYS A 47 -10.25 -0.64 -19.85
C LYS A 47 -8.90 0.04 -19.67
N GLU A 48 -7.86 -0.56 -20.23
CA GLU A 48 -6.53 0.04 -20.23
C GLU A 48 -6.58 1.48 -20.77
N GLY A 49 -5.97 2.40 -20.03
CA GLY A 49 -5.94 3.83 -20.35
C GLY A 49 -7.16 4.63 -19.89
N ASP A 50 -8.23 3.98 -19.40
CA ASP A 50 -9.35 4.70 -18.79
C ASP A 50 -8.86 5.47 -17.56
N VAL A 51 -9.29 6.74 -17.42
CA VAL A 51 -8.98 7.53 -16.23
C VAL A 51 -9.82 7.01 -15.06
N THR A 52 -9.16 6.51 -14.02
CA THR A 52 -9.79 5.95 -12.82
C THR A 52 -9.87 6.96 -11.68
N SER A 53 -8.98 7.96 -11.66
CA SER A 53 -9.00 9.04 -10.69
C SER A 53 -8.20 10.24 -11.21
N VAL A 54 -8.51 11.44 -10.71
CA VAL A 54 -7.72 12.65 -10.94
C VAL A 54 -7.40 13.24 -9.58
N THR A 55 -6.11 13.52 -9.34
CA THR A 55 -5.68 14.27 -8.16
C THR A 55 -5.09 15.60 -8.59
N SER A 56 -5.42 16.65 -7.85
CA SER A 56 -5.06 18.03 -8.18
C SER A 56 -4.35 18.66 -7.00
N SER A 57 -3.31 19.43 -7.29
CA SER A 57 -2.67 20.32 -6.33
C SER A 57 -2.75 21.75 -6.83
N TYR A 58 -2.97 22.69 -5.92
CA TYR A 58 -3.15 24.09 -6.24
C TYR A 58 -2.28 24.97 -5.33
N ASN A 59 -1.57 25.91 -5.95
CA ASN A 59 -0.77 26.90 -5.25
C ASN A 59 -1.60 28.18 -5.04
N ASN A 60 -2.06 28.41 -3.80
CA ASN A 60 -2.83 29.60 -3.43
C ASN A 60 -2.08 30.93 -3.60
N GLN A 61 -0.75 30.93 -3.74
CA GLN A 61 0.07 32.14 -3.87
C GLN A 61 0.31 32.52 -5.33
N THR A 62 0.56 31.53 -6.20
CA THR A 62 0.84 31.76 -7.64
C THR A 62 -0.38 31.59 -8.53
N GLY A 63 -1.42 30.88 -8.05
CA GLY A 63 -2.59 30.52 -8.83
C GLY A 63 -2.39 29.33 -9.76
N GLU A 64 -1.25 28.64 -9.68
CA GLU A 64 -0.94 27.49 -10.52
C GLU A 64 -1.62 26.22 -9.99
N SER A 65 -2.10 25.37 -10.90
CA SER A 65 -2.60 24.03 -10.60
C SER A 65 -1.81 22.96 -11.36
N VAL A 66 -1.67 21.80 -10.73
CA VAL A 66 -1.14 20.58 -11.36
C VAL A 66 -2.16 19.47 -11.17
N ASP A 67 -2.59 18.90 -12.29
CA ASP A 67 -3.50 17.76 -12.30
C ASP A 67 -2.74 16.50 -12.73
N LEU A 68 -2.92 15.42 -11.96
CA LEU A 68 -2.40 14.10 -12.27
C LEU A 68 -3.58 13.15 -12.50
N SER A 69 -3.69 12.66 -13.72
CA SER A 69 -4.65 11.60 -14.07
C SER A 69 -4.03 10.24 -13.76
N ILE A 70 -4.75 9.44 -12.98
CA ILE A 70 -4.44 8.04 -12.71
C ILE A 70 -5.26 7.23 -13.71
N VAL A 71 -4.58 6.39 -14.49
CA VAL A 71 -5.20 5.57 -15.53
C VAL A 71 -5.14 4.09 -15.18
N GLN A 72 -6.11 3.33 -15.68
CA GLN A 72 -6.14 1.88 -15.54
C GLN A 72 -4.92 1.27 -16.26
N PRO A 73 -4.09 0.48 -15.56
CA PRO A 73 -2.97 -0.21 -16.18
C PRO A 73 -3.45 -1.31 -17.14
N GLY A 74 -2.62 -1.60 -18.14
CA GLY A 74 -2.81 -2.76 -19.01
C GLY A 74 -2.51 -4.09 -18.30
N GLU A 75 -2.90 -5.19 -18.94
CA GLU A 75 -2.74 -6.53 -18.38
C GLU A 75 -1.28 -6.90 -18.07
N SER A 76 -0.31 -6.40 -18.84
CA SER A 76 1.12 -6.69 -18.61
C SER A 76 1.57 -6.16 -17.25
N VAL A 77 1.23 -4.91 -16.94
CA VAL A 77 1.56 -4.27 -15.66
C VAL A 77 0.82 -4.94 -14.51
N ILE A 78 -0.44 -5.34 -14.71
CA ILE A 78 -1.19 -6.11 -13.71
C ILE A 78 -0.47 -7.43 -13.40
N LYS A 79 -0.02 -8.16 -14.44
CA LYS A 79 0.73 -9.41 -14.26
C LYS A 79 2.06 -9.19 -13.54
N GLU A 80 2.76 -8.08 -13.80
CA GLU A 80 3.98 -7.73 -13.06
C GLU A 80 3.71 -7.54 -11.56
N ILE A 81 2.63 -6.85 -11.19
CA ILE A 81 2.22 -6.70 -9.79
C ILE A 81 1.86 -8.06 -9.18
N GLN A 82 1.13 -8.90 -9.91
CA GLN A 82 0.76 -10.24 -9.48
C GLN A 82 2.00 -11.11 -9.20
N GLU A 83 2.97 -11.10 -10.10
CA GLU A 83 4.21 -11.85 -9.91
C GLU A 83 5.04 -11.26 -8.76
N LEU A 84 5.11 -9.94 -8.62
CA LEU A 84 5.78 -9.29 -7.49
C LEU A 84 5.17 -9.74 -6.16
N GLY A 85 3.84 -9.80 -6.03
CA GLY A 85 3.19 -10.26 -4.81
C GLY A 85 3.52 -11.70 -4.44
N LYS A 86 3.73 -12.58 -5.43
CA LYS A 86 4.14 -13.98 -5.22
C LYS A 86 5.58 -14.11 -4.70
N THR A 87 6.41 -13.08 -4.90
CA THR A 87 7.80 -13.07 -4.37
C THR A 87 7.87 -12.68 -2.89
N LEU A 88 6.78 -12.19 -2.29
CA LEU A 88 6.78 -11.73 -0.90
C LEU A 88 6.88 -12.90 0.08
N THR A 89 8.01 -13.00 0.78
CA THR A 89 8.26 -14.05 1.79
C THR A 89 8.18 -13.54 3.23
N THR A 90 8.25 -12.23 3.42
CA THR A 90 8.34 -11.61 4.75
C THR A 90 7.06 -10.82 5.03
N PRO A 91 6.29 -11.17 6.08
CA PRO A 91 5.12 -10.39 6.44
C PRO A 91 5.55 -9.01 6.96
N VAL A 92 4.76 -7.99 6.65
CA VAL A 92 4.93 -6.67 7.25
C VAL A 92 4.66 -6.79 8.74
N LYS A 93 5.69 -6.53 9.55
CA LYS A 93 5.55 -6.31 10.99
C LYS A 93 5.70 -4.82 11.22
N GLU A 94 4.58 -4.11 11.23
CA GLU A 94 4.60 -2.67 11.51
C GLU A 94 5.15 -2.45 12.92
N ASN A 95 6.23 -1.67 13.00
CA ASN A 95 6.71 -1.09 14.24
C ASN A 95 6.72 0.42 14.06
N ARG A 96 5.79 1.09 14.74
CA ARG A 96 5.61 2.55 14.63
C ARG A 96 6.87 3.33 15.01
N MET A 97 7.68 2.82 15.93
CA MET A 97 8.93 3.47 16.33
C MET A 97 9.96 3.42 15.19
N ILE A 98 10.11 2.25 14.56
CA ILE A 98 10.98 2.08 13.39
C ILE A 98 10.48 2.93 12.22
N LEU A 99 9.17 2.95 11.97
CA LEU A 99 8.57 3.77 10.91
C LEU A 99 8.81 5.27 11.15
N SER A 100 8.61 5.75 12.38
CA SER A 100 8.83 7.16 12.72
C SER A 100 10.27 7.58 12.48
N ALA A 101 11.25 6.75 12.89
CA ALA A 101 12.67 7.04 12.68
C ALA A 101 13.02 7.24 11.19
N VAL A 102 12.47 6.38 10.33
CA VAL A 102 12.65 6.51 8.87
C VAL A 102 11.97 7.75 8.32
N LEU A 103 10.73 8.03 8.74
CA LEU A 103 9.98 9.21 8.27
C LEU A 103 10.65 10.52 8.68
N ASP A 104 11.11 10.63 9.92
CA ASP A 104 11.75 11.85 10.43
C ASP A 104 13.09 12.13 9.74
N ALA A 105 13.91 11.10 9.52
CA ALA A 105 15.16 11.24 8.80
C ALA A 105 14.93 11.55 7.30
N GLY A 106 13.99 10.83 6.67
CA GLY A 106 13.63 11.03 5.26
C GLY A 106 13.05 12.42 4.99
N ALA A 107 12.27 12.97 5.91
CA ALA A 107 11.72 14.32 5.78
C ALA A 107 12.82 15.38 5.71
N SER A 108 13.87 15.29 6.54
CA SER A 108 15.02 16.20 6.46
C SER A 108 15.78 16.08 5.14
N TYR A 109 15.95 14.85 4.62
CA TYR A 109 16.56 14.64 3.30
C TYR A 109 15.73 15.26 2.17
N ILE A 110 14.41 15.02 2.14
CA ILE A 110 13.51 15.57 1.11
C ILE A 110 13.52 17.10 1.11
N LYS A 111 13.71 17.73 2.28
CA LYS A 111 13.85 19.19 2.42
C LYS A 111 15.23 19.72 2.02
N GLY A 112 16.20 18.84 1.74
CA GLY A 112 17.58 19.20 1.42
C GLY A 112 18.39 19.65 2.64
N GLU A 113 17.94 19.33 3.86
CA GLU A 113 18.63 19.70 5.10
C GLU A 113 19.85 18.81 5.36
N ILE A 114 19.82 17.56 4.89
CA ILE A 114 20.85 16.53 5.06
C ILE A 114 21.00 15.71 3.77
N SER A 115 22.13 15.01 3.63
CA SER A 115 22.38 14.01 2.59
C SER A 115 21.58 12.71 2.82
N VAL A 116 21.52 11.85 1.80
CA VAL A 116 20.85 10.54 1.93
C VAL A 116 21.62 9.63 2.88
N GLU A 117 22.94 9.72 2.89
CA GLU A 117 23.82 8.99 3.80
C GLU A 117 23.53 9.37 5.26
N GLU A 118 23.47 10.68 5.55
CA GLU A 118 23.12 11.18 6.89
C GLU A 118 21.71 10.77 7.32
N ALA A 119 20.74 10.74 6.39
CA ALA A 119 19.39 10.29 6.69
C ALA A 119 19.35 8.80 7.07
N VAL A 120 20.09 7.96 6.32
CA VAL A 120 20.20 6.53 6.61
C VAL A 120 20.86 6.30 7.97
N GLU A 121 21.97 7.00 8.27
CA GLU A 121 22.67 6.90 9.55
C GLU A 121 21.78 7.34 10.73
N LYS A 122 21.05 8.45 10.56
CA LYS A 122 20.13 8.96 11.58
C LYS A 122 19.01 7.96 11.87
N ALA A 123 18.37 7.42 10.83
CA ALA A 123 17.33 6.41 10.98
C ALA A 123 17.86 5.14 11.66
N ALA A 124 19.02 4.63 11.22
CA ALA A 124 19.64 3.44 11.79
C ALA A 124 20.00 3.64 13.28
N SER A 125 20.53 4.81 13.64
CA SER A 125 20.89 5.13 15.02
C SER A 125 19.66 5.17 15.94
N GLN A 126 18.56 5.78 15.48
CA GLN A 126 17.30 5.83 16.24
C GLN A 126 16.66 4.44 16.41
N VAL A 127 16.70 3.62 15.35
CA VAL A 127 16.22 2.23 15.42
C VAL A 127 17.05 1.40 16.39
N ASN A 128 18.39 1.53 16.33
CA ASN A 128 19.28 0.80 17.23
C ASN A 128 19.08 1.17 18.70
N LEU A 129 18.86 2.45 18.98
CA LEU A 129 18.52 2.91 20.34
C LEU A 129 17.23 2.25 20.83
N TYR A 130 16.17 2.29 20.03
CA TYR A 130 14.89 1.66 20.35
C TYR A 130 15.01 0.14 20.57
N LEU A 131 15.85 -0.56 19.79
CA LEU A 131 16.07 -2.00 19.95
C LEU A 131 16.93 -2.35 21.17
N SER A 132 17.63 -1.37 21.75
CA SER A 132 18.48 -1.56 22.94
C SER A 132 17.74 -1.35 24.28
N GLU A 133 16.53 -0.78 24.23
CA GLU A 133 15.61 -0.61 25.36
C GLU A 133 14.76 -1.86 25.61
#